data_AF-A0A381W1A5-F1
#
_entry.id   AF-A0A381W1A5-F1
#
_cell.length_a   1.000
_cell.length_b   1.000
_cell.length_c   1.000
_cell.angle_alpha   90.00
_cell.angle_beta   90.00
_cell.angle_gamma   90.00
#
_symmetry.space_group_name_H-M   'P 1'
#
loop_
_entity.id
_entity.type
_entity.pdbx_description
1 polymer ?
#
loop_
_entity_poly.entity_id
_entity_poly.type
_entity_poly.pdbx_seq_one_letter_code
_entity_poly.pdbx_strand_id
1 'polypeptide(L)'
;MQRDGIPCSKINSVDDALESEQANENNMVLKIDHLTSGTIRTLGIPYSFSETPVGVDLPPPILGGHTKEILKSLVNLDDKQIDELSIEGVI
;
A
#
# COMPACT_ATOMS: atom_id res chain seq x y z
N MET A 1 -30.69 25.69 2.24
CA MET A 1 -29.28 25.60 1.74
C MET A 1 -29.17 24.54 0.65
N GLN A 2 -29.10 23.24 0.96
CA GLN A 2 -29.00 22.20 -0.08
C GLN A 2 -30.24 22.16 -1.01
N ARG A 3 -31.43 22.42 -0.47
CA ARG A 3 -32.71 22.50 -1.21
C ARG A 3 -32.81 23.69 -2.19
N ASP A 4 -31.97 24.71 -2.02
CA ASP A 4 -32.00 25.94 -2.81
C ASP A 4 -30.93 25.92 -3.92
N GLY A 5 -30.30 24.76 -4.18
CA GLY A 5 -29.24 24.60 -5.18
C GLY A 5 -27.90 25.19 -4.76
N ILE A 6 -27.74 25.57 -3.49
CA ILE A 6 -26.49 26.12 -2.97
C ILE A 6 -25.56 24.95 -2.59
N PRO A 7 -24.36 24.82 -3.20
CA PRO A 7 -23.43 23.77 -2.87
C PRO A 7 -22.90 23.98 -1.45
N CYS A 8 -23.24 23.06 -0.55
CA CYS A 8 -22.78 23.03 0.82
C CYS A 8 -22.54 21.59 1.27
N SER A 9 -21.53 21.37 2.11
CA SER A 9 -21.22 20.08 2.72
C SER A 9 -20.90 20.23 4.20
N LYS A 10 -20.99 19.13 4.95
CA LYS A 10 -20.52 19.06 6.34
C LYS A 10 -18.98 19.06 6.36
N ILE A 11 -18.39 19.75 7.32
CA ILE A 11 -16.97 19.56 7.67
C ILE A 11 -16.87 18.26 8.48
N ASN A 12 -16.30 17.23 7.87
CA ASN A 12 -16.11 15.93 8.52
C ASN A 12 -14.83 15.93 9.37
N SER A 13 -14.85 15.17 10.46
CA SER A 13 -13.62 14.75 11.14
C SER A 13 -12.86 13.76 10.24
N VAL A 14 -11.62 13.43 10.62
CA VAL A 14 -10.83 12.42 9.89
C VAL A 14 -11.54 11.07 9.91
N ASP A 15 -12.03 10.62 11.08
CA ASP A 15 -12.72 9.34 11.20
C ASP A 15 -14.03 9.32 10.39
N ASP A 16 -14.84 10.37 10.48
CA ASP A 16 -16.08 10.51 9.71
C ASP A 16 -15.81 10.45 8.19
N ALA A 17 -14.71 11.06 7.74
CA ALA A 17 -14.35 11.06 6.32
C ALA A 17 -13.91 9.66 5.85
N LEU A 18 -13.09 8.97 6.64
CA LEU A 18 -12.55 7.65 6.33
C LEU A 18 -13.60 6.53 6.40
N GLU A 19 -14.70 6.74 7.12
CA GLU A 19 -15.81 5.79 7.25
C GLU A 19 -17.03 6.15 6.39
N SER A 20 -16.97 7.27 5.67
CA SER A 20 -18.08 7.74 4.84
C SER A 20 -18.46 6.74 3.74
N GLU A 21 -19.74 6.77 3.34
CA GLU A 21 -20.25 5.96 2.22
C GLU A 21 -19.40 6.14 0.96
N GLN A 22 -19.05 7.38 0.64
CA GLN A 22 -18.17 7.72 -0.48
C GLN A 22 -16.78 7.09 -0.36
N ALA A 23 -16.18 7.08 0.84
CA ALA A 23 -14.88 6.44 1.05
C ALA A 23 -14.96 4.91 0.86
N ASN A 24 -16.04 4.28 1.33
CA ASN A 24 -16.25 2.84 1.18
C ASN A 24 -16.50 2.44 -0.28
N GLU A 25 -17.42 3.12 -0.97
CA GLU A 25 -17.76 2.85 -2.38
C GLU A 25 -16.54 2.99 -3.31
N ASN A 26 -15.66 3.95 -3.01
CA ASN A 26 -14.47 4.20 -3.81
C ASN A 26 -13.24 3.41 -3.34
N ASN A 27 -13.35 2.52 -2.35
CA ASN A 27 -12.22 1.76 -1.79
C ASN A 27 -11.07 2.65 -1.29
N MET A 28 -11.41 3.78 -0.65
CA MET A 28 -10.44 4.78 -0.18
C MET A 28 -9.68 4.34 1.07
N VAL A 29 -10.15 3.30 1.78
CA VAL A 29 -9.45 2.74 2.93
C VAL A 29 -9.26 1.24 2.73
N LEU A 30 -8.01 0.83 2.55
CA LEU A 30 -7.62 -0.55 2.34
C LEU A 30 -7.17 -1.18 3.66
N LYS A 31 -7.48 -2.46 3.84
CA LYS A 31 -6.92 -3.31 4.90
C LYS A 31 -5.88 -4.22 4.28
N ILE A 32 -4.66 -4.18 4.80
CA ILE A 32 -3.52 -4.95 4.28
C ILE A 32 -2.90 -5.72 5.44
N ASP A 33 -2.64 -7.00 5.24
CA ASP A 33 -1.92 -7.82 6.23
C ASP A 33 -0.41 -7.65 6.06
N HIS A 34 0.22 -7.03 7.05
CA HIS A 34 1.66 -6.80 7.10
C HIS A 34 2.33 -7.81 8.04
N LEU A 35 3.46 -8.38 7.61
CA LEU A 35 4.13 -9.49 8.29
C LEU A 35 4.47 -9.21 9.76
N THR A 36 4.87 -7.99 10.10
CA THR A 36 5.26 -7.61 11.47
C THR A 36 4.22 -6.75 12.18
N SER A 37 3.30 -6.13 11.45
CA SER A 37 2.36 -5.14 12.01
C SER A 37 0.91 -5.65 12.08
N GLY A 38 0.67 -6.89 11.63
CA GLY A 38 -0.67 -7.44 11.49
C GLY A 38 -1.48 -6.69 10.42
N THR A 39 -2.80 -6.67 10.57
CA THR A 39 -3.68 -5.94 9.65
C THR A 39 -3.57 -4.44 9.88
N ILE A 40 -3.07 -3.71 8.88
CA ILE A 40 -2.97 -2.25 8.87
C ILE A 40 -4.04 -1.64 7.97
N ARG A 41 -4.43 -0.39 8.26
CA ARG A 41 -5.29 0.43 7.39
C ARG A 41 -4.44 1.47 6.66
N THR A 42 -4.59 1.55 5.34
CA THR A 42 -3.93 2.57 4.50
C THR A 42 -4.95 3.24 3.58
N LEU A 43 -4.59 4.41 3.05
CA LEU A 43 -5.35 5.04 1.99
C LEU A 43 -5.22 4.25 0.68
N GLY A 44 -6.34 4.14 -0.05
CA GLY A 44 -6.40 3.62 -1.41
C GLY A 44 -5.91 4.64 -2.44
N ILE A 45 -6.00 4.27 -3.72
CA ILE A 45 -5.59 5.12 -4.84
C ILE A 45 -6.78 6.01 -5.23
N PRO A 46 -6.67 7.36 -5.17
CA PRO A 46 -7.81 8.27 -5.38
C PRO A 46 -8.29 8.37 -6.84
N TYR A 47 -7.70 7.59 -7.74
CA TYR A 47 -7.99 7.58 -9.16
C TYR A 47 -8.36 6.18 -9.61
N SER A 48 -9.35 6.07 -10.48
CA SER A 48 -9.73 4.84 -11.15
C SER A 48 -9.45 4.97 -12.65
N PHE A 49 -8.87 3.92 -13.24
CA PHE A 49 -8.51 3.86 -14.65
C PHE A 49 -9.23 2.68 -15.29
N SER A 50 -9.99 2.94 -16.35
CA SER A 50 -10.81 1.92 -17.02
C SER A 50 -10.01 0.89 -17.80
N GLU A 51 -8.88 1.30 -18.40
CA GLU A 51 -8.04 0.42 -19.23
C GLU A 51 -6.89 -0.23 -18.46
N THR A 52 -6.41 0.44 -17.40
CA THR A 52 -5.30 -0.03 -16.57
C THR A 52 -5.69 0.04 -15.09
N PRO A 53 -6.55 -0.86 -14.60
CA PRO A 53 -6.97 -0.85 -13.21
C PRO A 53 -5.77 -0.78 -12.26
N VAL A 54 -5.82 0.16 -11.32
CA VAL A 54 -4.74 0.39 -10.36
C VAL A 54 -5.09 -0.29 -9.04
N GLY A 55 -4.08 -0.82 -8.35
CA GLY A 55 -4.25 -1.54 -7.10
C GLY A 55 -3.00 -1.54 -6.25
N VAL A 56 -3.15 -1.93 -4.99
CA VAL A 56 -2.05 -2.23 -4.08
C VAL A 56 -2.01 -3.75 -3.93
N ASP A 57 -1.01 -4.38 -4.56
CA ASP A 57 -0.96 -5.84 -4.68
C ASP A 57 -0.14 -6.51 -3.57
N LEU A 58 0.76 -5.77 -2.92
CA LEU A 58 1.68 -6.29 -1.91
C LEU A 58 1.69 -5.40 -0.67
N PRO A 59 1.86 -5.99 0.52
CA PRO A 59 2.13 -5.22 1.72
C PRO A 59 3.49 -4.50 1.60
N PRO A 60 3.69 -3.41 2.37
CA PRO A 60 5.01 -2.80 2.49
C PRO A 60 6.07 -3.86 2.83
N PRO A 61 7.24 -3.86 2.16
CA PRO A 61 8.28 -4.83 2.44
C PRO A 61 8.93 -4.54 3.80
N ILE A 62 9.36 -5.59 4.49
CA ILE A 62 10.26 -5.47 5.62
C ILE A 62 11.67 -5.07 5.15
N LEU A 63 12.50 -4.59 6.08
CA LEU A 63 13.92 -4.38 5.80
C LEU A 63 14.54 -5.67 5.26
N GLY A 64 15.15 -5.58 4.07
CA GLY A 64 15.75 -6.72 3.39
C GLY A 64 14.78 -7.71 2.74
N GLY A 65 13.46 -7.44 2.74
CA GLY A 65 12.42 -8.39 2.33
C GLY A 65 12.56 -8.95 0.92
N HIS A 66 13.14 -8.18 -0.02
CA HIS A 66 13.38 -8.62 -1.40
C HIS A 66 14.87 -8.68 -1.78
N THR A 67 15.80 -8.53 -0.81
CA THR A 67 17.25 -8.47 -1.11
C THR A 67 17.72 -9.72 -1.85
N LYS A 68 17.40 -10.91 -1.32
CA LYS A 68 17.81 -12.19 -1.94
C LYS A 68 17.17 -12.40 -3.32
N GLU A 69 15.91 -12.04 -3.49
CA GLU A 69 15.20 -12.14 -4.77
C GLU A 69 15.84 -11.26 -5.84
N ILE A 70 16.15 -10.01 -5.50
CA ILE A 70 16.76 -9.04 -6.42
C ILE A 70 18.20 -9.45 -6.79
N LEU A 71 19.00 -9.87 -5.82
CA LEU A 71 20.38 -10.32 -6.07
C LEU A 71 20.43 -11.55 -6.99
N LYS A 72 19.46 -12.47 -6.85
CA LYS A 72 19.34 -13.60 -7.77
C LYS A 72 18.85 -13.20 -9.16
N SER A 73 17.74 -12.44 -9.22
CA SER A 73 17.02 -12.20 -10.48
C SER A 73 17.67 -11.12 -11.35
N LEU A 74 18.21 -10.06 -10.76
CA LEU A 74 18.76 -8.92 -11.49
C LEU A 74 20.29 -8.97 -11.58
N VAL A 75 20.97 -9.45 -10.53
CA VAL A 75 22.43 -9.48 -10.46
C VAL A 75 23.00 -10.86 -10.84
N ASN A 76 22.17 -11.90 -10.89
CA ASN A 76 22.56 -13.29 -11.18
C ASN A 76 23.56 -13.88 -10.18
N LEU A 77 23.49 -13.48 -8.91
CA LEU A 77 24.27 -14.12 -7.85
C LEU A 77 23.65 -15.46 -7.47
N ASP A 78 24.50 -16.46 -7.21
CA ASP A 78 24.06 -17.73 -6.66
C ASP A 78 23.87 -17.66 -5.13
N ASP A 79 23.31 -18.73 -4.54
CA ASP A 79 23.07 -18.77 -3.09
C ASP A 79 24.36 -18.61 -2.27
N LYS A 80 25.51 -19.13 -2.76
CA LYS A 80 26.77 -19.05 -2.01
C LYS A 80 27.29 -17.62 -1.93
N GLN A 81 27.26 -16.92 -3.06
CA GLN A 81 27.68 -15.52 -3.12
C GLN A 81 26.80 -14.61 -2.25
N ILE A 82 25.50 -14.87 -2.20
CA ILE A 82 24.58 -14.10 -1.36
C ILE A 82 24.83 -14.38 0.13
N ASP A 83 25.06 -15.65 0.49
CA ASP A 83 25.36 -16.03 1.87
C ASP A 83 26.69 -15.42 2.34
N GLU A 84 27.71 -15.36 1.47
CA GLU A 84 28.98 -14.66 1.75
C GLU A 84 28.77 -13.18 2.06
N LEU A 85 28.00 -12.46 1.23
CA LEU A 85 27.69 -11.04 1.46
C LEU A 85 26.96 -10.80 2.79
N SER A 86 26.09 -11.73 3.19
CA SER A 86 25.39 -11.65 4.47
C SER A 86 26.34 -11.90 5.65
N ILE A 87 27.27 -12.84 5.53
CA ILE A 87 28.30 -13.11 6.56
C ILE A 87 29.25 -11.92 6.71
N GLU A 88 29.60 -11.25 5.62
CA GLU A 88 30.44 -10.05 5.62
C GLU A 88 29.72 -8.81 6.18
N GLY A 89 28.41 -8.89 6.40
CA GLY A 89 27.59 -7.78 6.91
C GLY A 89 27.34 -6.68 5.88
N VAL A 90 27.51 -6.99 4.59
CA VAL A 90 27.22 -6.07 3.48
C VAL A 90 25.71 -5.97 3.26
N ILE A 91 24.98 -7.06 3.51
CA ILE A 91 23.52 -7.16 3.39
C ILE A 91 22.86 -7.77 4.62
#